data_AF-A0A2V9X9A2-F1
#
_entry.id   AF-A0A2V9X9A2-F1
#
_cell.length_a   1.000
_cell.length_b   1.000
_cell.length_c   1.000
_cell.angle_alpha   90.00
_cell.angle_beta   90.00
_cell.angle_gamma   90.00
#
_symmetry.space_group_name_H-M   'P 1'
#
loop_
_entity.id
_entity.type
_entity.pdbx_description
1 polymer ?
#
loop_
_entity_poly.entity_id
_entity_poly.type
_entity_poly.pdbx_seq_one_letter_code
_entity_poly.pdbx_strand_id
1 'polypeptide(L)' 'MPLPQTEQPGRLQAELMSRGLRMTRQRRTILSVVETAKQHLDASQILRKSRKLDANIDRVTVYRTLALLKR' A
#
# COMPACT_ATOMS: atom_id res chain seq x y z
N MET A 1 0.35 -19.24 16.81
CA MET A 1 0.26 -19.52 15.35
C MET A 1 1.23 -18.58 14.65
N PRO A 2 2.37 -19.03 14.12
CA PRO A 2 3.25 -18.16 13.36
C PRO A 2 2.58 -17.80 12.02
N LEU A 3 2.68 -16.53 11.64
CA LEU A 3 2.20 -16.04 10.35
C LEU A 3 2.98 -16.74 9.23
N PRO A 4 2.33 -17.13 8.12
CA PRO A 4 3.00 -17.81 7.01
C PRO A 4 4.10 -16.94 6.40
N GLN A 5 5.23 -17.56 6.12
CA GLN A 5 6.37 -16.99 5.40
C GLN A 5 5.96 -16.81 3.93
N THR A 6 5.43 -15.65 3.55
CA THR A 6 5.15 -15.35 2.14
C THR A 6 5.31 -13.86 1.90
N GLU A 7 6.35 -13.52 1.12
CA GLU A 7 6.78 -12.19 0.69
C GLU A 7 7.21 -11.27 1.84
N GLN A 8 8.53 -11.03 1.95
CA GLN A 8 9.05 -9.98 2.84
C GLN A 8 8.33 -8.66 2.52
N PRO A 9 7.75 -7.97 3.52
CA PRO A 9 7.09 -6.70 3.28
C PRO A 9 8.08 -5.74 2.62
N GLY A 10 7.64 -5.06 1.55
CA GLY A 10 8.44 -4.02 0.93
C GLY A 10 8.86 -2.96 1.95
N ARG A 11 9.90 -2.18 1.64
CA ARG A 11 10.49 -1.19 2.56
C ARG A 11 9.45 -0.26 3.19
N LEU A 12 8.50 0.27 2.42
CA LEU A 12 7.44 1.15 2.94
C LEU A 12 6.45 0.39 3.83
N GLN A 13 6.16 -0.87 3.50
CA GLN A 13 5.28 -1.70 4.33
C GLN A 13 5.93 -2.00 5.67
N ALA A 14 7.22 -2.39 5.66
CA ALA A 14 8.00 -2.66 6.86
C ALA A 14 8.11 -1.41 7.74
N GLU A 15 8.36 -0.24 7.15
CA GLU A 15 8.41 1.05 7.84
C GLU A 15 7.07 1.42 8.49
N LEU A 16 5.95 1.28 7.77
CA LEU A 16 4.65 1.58 8.36
C LEU A 16 4.26 0.59 9.46
N MET A 17 4.65 -0.68 9.33
CA MET A 17 4.45 -1.69 10.36
C MET A 17 5.30 -1.43 11.61
N SER A 18 6.54 -0.97 11.47
CA SER A 18 7.38 -0.64 12.62
C SER A 18 6.85 0.58 13.40
N ARG A 19 6.10 1.46 12.74
CA ARG A 19 5.33 2.55 13.36
C ARG A 19 4.02 2.09 14.04
N GLY A 20 3.78 0.77 14.13
CA GLY A 20 2.57 0.20 14.75
C GLY A 20 1.30 0.35 13.91
N LEU A 21 1.39 0.72 12.63
CA LEU A 21 0.22 0.90 11.78
C LEU A 21 -0.30 -0.46 11.29
N ARG A 22 -1.61 -0.67 11.41
CA ARG A 22 -2.28 -1.87 10.91
C ARG A 22 -2.10 -2.01 9.40
N MET A 23 -1.48 -3.10 8.95
CA MET A 23 -1.31 -3.41 7.53
C MET A 23 -2.53 -4.19 6.99
N THR A 24 -3.53 -3.47 6.48
CA THR A 24 -4.71 -4.09 5.84
C THR A 24 -4.38 -4.56 4.42
N ARG A 25 -5.21 -5.45 3.84
CA ARG A 25 -5.06 -5.89 2.44
C ARG A 25 -5.01 -4.72 1.46
N GLN A 26 -5.93 -3.76 1.59
CA GLN A 26 -5.97 -2.58 0.72
C GLN A 26 -4.70 -1.72 0.85
N ARG A 27 -4.20 -1.50 2.08
CA ARG A 27 -2.94 -0.78 2.32
C ARG A 27 -1.76 -1.49 1.66
N ARG A 28 -1.66 -2.81 1.83
CA ARG A 28 -0.63 -3.62 1.18
C ARG A 28 -0.68 -3.45 -0.34
N THR A 29 -1.85 -3.58 -0.95
CA THR A 29 -2.03 -3.38 -2.40
C THR A 29 -1.57 -2.01 -2.87
N ILE A 30 -1.98 -0.94 -2.19
CA ILE A 30 -1.61 0.44 -2.54
C ILE A 30 -0.10 0.65 -2.38
N LEU A 31 0.49 0.18 -1.28
CA LEU A 31 1.91 0.32 -1.02
C LEU A 31 2.75 -0.48 -2.03
N SER A 32 2.36 -1.70 -2.38
CA SER A 32 3.02 -2.47 -3.43
C SER A 32 3.01 -1.75 -4.79
N VAL A 33 1.92 -1.08 -5.15
CA VAL A 33 1.86 -0.26 -6.37
C VAL A 33 2.82 0.92 -6.31
N VAL A 34 2.95 1.57 -5.14
CA VAL A 34 3.88 2.70 -4.95
C VAL A 34 5.34 2.22 -4.96
N GLU A 35 5.66 1.11 -4.31
CA GLU A 35 7.02 0.56 -4.21
C GLU A 35 7.56 0.05 -5.54
N THR A 36 6.68 -0.52 -6.38
CA THR A 36 7.07 -1.06 -7.69
C THR A 36 6.99 -0.04 -8.81
N ALA A 37 6.56 1.19 -8.52
CA ALA A 37 6.47 2.25 -9.51
C ALA A 37 7.86 2.72 -9.95
N LYS A 38 8.17 2.52 -11.24
CA LYS A 38 9.43 3.01 -11.86
C LYS A 38 9.43 4.52 -12.15
N GLN A 39 8.27 5.16 -12.04
CA GLN A 39 8.07 6.58 -12.31
C GLN A 39 7.15 7.17 -11.24
N HIS A 40 7.13 8.50 -11.15
CA HIS A 40 6.16 9.17 -10.30
C HIS A 40 4.73 8.83 -10.75
N LEU A 41 3.90 8.43 -9.79
CA LEU A 41 2.49 8.16 -10.00
C LEU A 41 1.65 9.18 -9.24
N ASP A 42 0.66 9.74 -9.93
CA ASP A 42 -0.39 10.53 -9.26
C ASP A 42 -1.41 9.62 -8.55
N ALA A 43 -2.26 10.22 -7.70
CA ALA A 43 -3.26 9.48 -6.92
C ALA A 43 -4.28 8.72 -7.80
N SER A 44 -4.64 9.26 -8.96
CA SER A 44 -5.59 8.64 -9.91
C SER A 44 -4.96 7.43 -10.60
N GLN A 45 -3.67 7.50 -10.93
CA GLN A 45 -2.89 6.39 -11.46
C GLN A 45 -2.70 5.28 -10.43
N ILE A 46 -2.41 5.63 -9.18
CA ILE A 46 -2.33 4.68 -8.06
C ILE A 46 -3.68 3.98 -7.88
N LEU A 47 -4.79 4.73 -7.85
CA LEU A 47 -6.14 4.18 -7.75
C LEU A 47 -6.43 3.20 -8.89
N ARG A 48 -6.17 3.61 -10.13
CA ARG A 48 -6.40 2.77 -11.32
C ARG A 48 -5.60 1.47 -11.26
N LYS A 49 -4.32 1.52 -10.87
CA LYS A 49 -3.47 0.33 -10.73
C LYS A 49 -3.91 -0.55 -9.57
N SER A 50 -4.22 0.05 -8.42
CA SER A 50 -4.66 -0.68 -7.22
C SER A 50 -5.99 -1.40 -7.44
N ARG A 51 -6.93 -0.78 -8.16
CA ARG A 51 -8.22 -1.39 -8.52
C ARG A 51 -8.12 -2.62 -9.41
N LYS A 52 -7.05 -2.74 -10.20
CA LYS A 52 -6.80 -3.96 -10.98
C LYS A 52 -6.46 -5.17 -10.10
N LEU A 53 -5.99 -4.92 -8.87
CA LEU A 53 -5.60 -5.94 -7.90
C LEU A 53 -6.67 -6.13 -6.80
N ASP A 54 -7.37 -5.06 -6.44
CA ASP A 54 -8.49 -5.08 -5.49
C ASP A 54 -9.53 -4.03 -5.88
N ALA A 55 -10.65 -4.49 -6.44
CA ALA A 55 -11.73 -3.66 -6.94
C ALA A 55 -12.42 -2.81 -5.85
N ASN A 56 -12.29 -3.17 -4.58
CA ASN A 56 -12.89 -2.45 -3.46
C ASN A 56 -12.10 -1.20 -3.05
N ILE A 57 -10.94 -0.96 -3.65
CA ILE A 57 -10.14 0.23 -3.35
C ILE A 57 -10.80 1.46 -3.97
N ASP A 58 -11.07 2.45 -3.14
CA ASP A 58 -11.57 3.76 -3.56
C ASP A 58 -10.50 4.86 -3.43
N ARG A 59 -10.85 6.04 -3.95
CA ARG A 59 -9.97 7.21 -3.93
C ARG A 59 -9.62 7.66 -2.51
N VAL A 60 -10.56 7.56 -1.57
CA VAL A 60 -10.35 7.96 -0.17
C VAL A 60 -9.32 7.05 0.51
N THR A 61 -9.37 5.76 0.22
CA THR A 61 -8.45 4.74 0.72
C THR A 61 -7.03 4.97 0.21
N VAL A 62 -6.88 5.38 -1.07
CA VAL A 62 -5.59 5.81 -1.62
C VAL A 62 -5.03 6.99 -0.84
N TYR A 63 -5.79 8.09 -0.70
CA TYR A 63 -5.30 9.26 0.02
C TYR A 63 -5.00 8.98 1.49
N ARG A 64 -5.85 8.21 2.18
CA ARG A 64 -5.62 7.81 3.57
C ARG A 64 -4.32 7.01 3.72
N THR A 65 -4.01 6.15 2.76
CA THR A 65 -2.77 5.35 2.77
C THR A 65 -1.55 6.23 2.48
N LEU A 66 -1.62 7.10 1.47
CA LEU A 66 -0.53 8.03 1.15
C LEU A 66 -0.24 9.04 2.27
N ALA A 67 -1.27 9.46 3.01
CA ALA A 67 -1.10 10.34 4.17
C ALA A 67 -0.25 9.70 5.28
N LEU A 68 -0.21 8.37 5.38
CA LEU A 68 0.63 7.67 6.36
C LEU A 68 2.13 7.80 6.05
N LEU A 69 2.48 8.05 4.79
CA LEU A 69 3.88 8.18 4.33
C LEU A 69 4.48 9.57 4.62
N LYS A 70 3.66 10.57 4.93
CA LYS A 70 4.10 11.96 5.16
C LYS A 70 4.57 12.24 6.59
N ARG A 71 4.54 11.22 7.46
CA ARG A 71 4.99 11.30 8.85
C ARG A 71 6.40 10.78 8.95
#